data_AF-A0A7R7ENF0-F1
#
_entry.id   AF-A0A7R7ENF0-F1
#
_cell.length_a   1.000
_cell.length_b   1.000
_cell.length_c   1.000
_cell.angle_alpha   90.00
_cell.angle_beta   90.00
_cell.angle_gamma   90.00
#
_symmetry.space_group_name_H-M   'P 1'
#
loop_
_entity.id
_entity.type
_entity.pdbx_description
1 polymer ?
#
loop_
_entity_poly.entity_id
_entity_poly.type
_entity_poly.pdbx_seq_one_letter_code
_entity_poly.pdbx_strand_id
1 'polypeptide(L)' 'MAKPNRGASIKSKENWRGTCPCCKRTRVKLLWTKVTENKEKLTVCKHCGNK' A
#
# COMPACT_ATOMS: atom_id res chain seq x y z
N MET A 1 19.31 -1.24 7.54
CA MET A 1 18.00 -1.77 7.12
C MET A 1 17.25 -0.69 6.32
N ALA A 2 17.12 -0.85 5.00
CA ALA A 2 16.36 0.10 4.18
C ALA A 2 14.86 0.02 4.54
N LYS A 3 14.21 1.16 4.72
CA LYS A 3 12.77 1.26 5.03
C LYS A 3 12.04 1.83 3.80
N PRO A 4 11.80 1.04 2.74
CA PRO A 4 11.29 1.54 1.45
C PRO A 4 9.89 2.17 1.53
N ASN A 5 9.12 1.86 2.58
CA ASN A 5 7.77 2.37 2.80
C ASN A 5 7.71 3.55 3.80
N ARG A 6 8.84 4.21 4.06
CA ARG A 6 8.96 5.39 4.94
C ARG A 6 9.80 6.49 4.31
N GLY A 7 9.57 7.73 4.71
CA GLY A 7 10.42 8.88 4.34
C GLY A 7 9.92 9.69 3.14
N ALA A 8 10.84 10.38 2.46
CA ALA A 8 10.54 11.25 1.32
C ALA A 8 10.27 10.47 0.02
N SER A 9 10.88 9.30 -0.15
CA SER A 9 10.78 8.43 -1.34
C SER A 9 9.36 7.91 -1.63
N ILE A 10 8.47 7.94 -0.63
CA ILE A 10 7.05 7.60 -0.79
C ILE A 10 6.22 8.79 -1.26
N LYS A 11 6.67 10.03 -1.01
CA LYS A 11 5.98 11.24 -1.49
C LYS A 11 6.19 11.46 -2.98
N SER A 12 7.28 10.91 -3.55
CA SER A 12 7.56 10.95 -4.99
C SER A 12 6.80 9.90 -5.79
N LYS A 13 6.08 8.97 -5.14
CA LYS A 13 5.19 8.02 -5.82
C LYS A 13 3.84 8.68 -6.05
N GLU A 14 3.37 8.66 -7.30
CA GLU A 14 2.02 9.08 -7.62
C GLU A 14 0.99 8.18 -6.91
N ASN A 15 -0.08 8.77 -6.37
CA ASN A 15 -1.15 8.06 -5.65
C ASN A 15 -0.73 7.21 -4.45
N TRP A 16 0.40 7.53 -3.80
CA TRP A 16 0.88 6.84 -2.61
C TRP A 16 -0.08 6.88 -1.41
N ARG A 17 -1.02 7.83 -1.40
CA ARG A 17 -2.17 7.88 -0.49
C ARG A 17 -3.46 7.69 -1.26
N GLY A 18 -4.36 6.89 -0.72
CA GLY A 18 -5.66 6.67 -1.32
C GLY A 18 -6.57 5.82 -0.45
N THR A 19 -7.54 5.19 -1.10
CA THR A 19 -8.48 4.27 -0.47
C THR A 19 -7.98 2.84 -0.61
N CYS A 20 -7.90 2.10 0.50
CA CYS A 20 -7.48 0.70 0.47
C CYS A 20 -8.57 -0.18 -0.17
N PRO A 21 -8.27 -1.00 -1.19
CA PRO A 21 -9.26 -1.88 -1.81
C PRO A 21 -9.73 -3.01 -0.87
N CYS A 22 -8.90 -3.45 0.08
CA CYS A 22 -9.28 -4.52 1.01
C CYS A 22 -10.11 -4.05 2.21
N CYS A 23 -9.74 -2.92 2.84
CA CYS A 23 -10.37 -2.46 4.09
C CYS A 23 -11.12 -1.14 3.96
N LYS A 24 -11.22 -0.58 2.75
CA LYS A 24 -11.93 0.67 2.42
C LYS A 24 -11.50 1.91 3.21
N ARG A 25 -10.42 1.83 4.00
CA ARG A 25 -9.86 2.98 4.71
C ARG A 25 -9.37 4.03 3.70
N THR A 26 -9.80 5.27 3.89
CA THR A 26 -9.45 6.41 3.02
C THR A 26 -8.20 7.13 3.56
N ARG A 27 -7.51 7.89 2.69
CA ARG A 27 -6.28 8.65 2.99
C ARG A 27 -5.11 7.84 3.59
N VAL A 28 -5.11 6.51 3.41
CA VAL A 28 -4.07 5.60 3.90
C VAL A 28 -2.96 5.42 2.88
N LYS A 29 -1.77 5.01 3.34
CA LYS A 29 -0.63 4.73 2.46
C LYS A 29 -0.84 3.40 1.71
N LEU A 30 -0.85 3.43 0.38
CA LEU A 30 -1.01 2.27 -0.51
C LEU A 30 0.34 1.77 -1.03
N LEU A 31 1.19 1.31 -0.12
CA LEU A 31 2.59 0.98 -0.42
C LEU A 31 2.92 -0.51 -0.23
N TRP A 32 1.96 -1.30 0.25
CA TRP A 32 2.16 -2.72 0.45
C TRP A 32 1.51 -3.47 -0.68
N THR A 33 2.16 -4.49 -1.20
CA THR A 33 1.60 -5.34 -2.24
C THR A 33 1.00 -6.59 -1.61
N LYS A 34 -0.23 -6.92 -1.98
CA LYS A 34 -0.87 -8.21 -1.65
C LYS A 34 -1.25 -8.90 -2.95
N VAL A 35 -0.93 -10.18 -3.05
CA VAL A 35 -1.37 -11.03 -4.16
C VAL A 35 -2.74 -11.57 -3.79
N THR A 36 -3.75 -11.30 -4.62
CA THR A 36 -5.09 -11.88 -4.45
C THR A 36 -5.14 -13.30 -4.99
N GLU A 37 -6.22 -14.02 -4.69
CA GLU A 37 -6.47 -15.37 -5.20
C GLU A 37 -6.46 -15.43 -6.74
N ASN A 38 -6.80 -14.32 -7.40
CA ASN A 38 -6.73 -14.14 -8.85
C ASN A 38 -5.31 -13.88 -9.39
N LYS A 39 -4.26 -14.03 -8.56
CA LYS A 39 -2.84 -13.72 -8.88
C LYS A 39 -2.57 -12.25 -9.24
N GLU A 40 -3.50 -11.35 -8.94
CA GLU A 40 -3.31 -9.91 -9.19
C GLU A 40 -2.53 -9.26 -8.04
N LYS A 41 -1.61 -8.36 -8.39
CA LYS A 41 -0.84 -7.59 -7.41
C LYS A 41 -1.60 -6.31 -7.09
N LEU A 42 -2.22 -6.25 -5.91
CA LEU A 42 -2.90 -5.05 -5.43
C LEU A 42 -2.02 -4.27 -4.47
N THR A 43 -1.95 -2.96 -4.66
CA THR A 43 -1.42 -2.03 -3.66
C THR A 43 -2.47 -1.77 -2.57
N VAL A 44 -2.11 -2.18 -1.36
CA VAL A 44 -2.95 -2.16 -0.16
C VAL A 44 -2.30 -1.35 0.94
N CYS A 45 -3.08 -1.07 1.99
CA CYS A 45 -2.57 -0.39 3.17
C CYS A 45 -1.69 -1.30 4.03
N LYS A 46 -0.87 -0.68 4.89
CA LYS A 46 0.00 -1.40 5.85
C LYS A 46 -0.71 -2.52 6.60
N HIS A 47 -1.92 -2.25 7.05
CA HIS A 47 -2.69 -3.21 7.83
C HIS A 47 -3.12 -4.43 7.00
N CYS A 48 -3.39 -4.26 5.71
CA CYS A 48 -3.80 -5.36 4.84
C CYS A 48 -2.63 -6.13 4.25
N GLY A 49 -1.47 -5.48 4.08
CA GLY A 49 -0.26 -6.14 3.57
C GLY A 49 0.61 -6.78 4.65
N ASN A 50 0.40 -6.42 5.92
CA ASN A 50 1.11 -7.01 7.07
C ASN A 50 0.27 -8.08 7.78
N LYS A 51 -0.80 -8.55 7.11
CA LYS A 51 -1.79 -9.52 7.58
C LYS A 51 -2.01 -10.55 6.47
#